data_AF-A0A3M1Y178-F1
#
_entry.id   AF-A0A3M1Y178-F1
#
_cell.length_a   1.000
_cell.length_b   1.000
_cell.length_c   1.000
_cell.angle_alpha   90.00
_cell.angle_beta   90.00
_cell.angle_gamma   90.00
#
_symmetry.space_group_name_H-M   'P 1'
#
loop_
_entity.id
_entity.type
_entity.pdbx_description
1 polymer ?
#
loop_
_entity_poly.entity_id
_entity_poly.type
_entity_poly.pdbx_seq_one_letter_code
_entity_poly.pdbx_strand_id
1 'polypeptide(L)'
;MLSSLFSAISGLNANGVSLSVIGDNVANMNTVGFKRSRVSFGDVLSRAITGIGGNSQIGRGVIVTDVSPIFNQGSFETTSNALDMAIDGDGFFILKDSDATYYTRAGQFQVDKDGYIVNPDGYRVQGYQYTNTGQATGVIDDINISAVNSPPNATTEVLIAANLSSES
;
A
#
# COMPACT_ATOMS: atom_id res chain seq x y z
N MET A 1 -32.03 -29.95 21.04
CA MET A 1 -30.65 -30.14 21.56
C MET A 1 -29.58 -30.11 20.47
N LEU A 2 -29.75 -30.79 19.32
CA LEU A 2 -28.76 -30.74 18.23
C LEU A 2 -28.57 -29.34 17.62
N SER A 3 -29.64 -28.55 17.47
CA SER A 3 -29.56 -27.18 16.89
C SER A 3 -28.82 -26.17 17.78
N SER A 4 -28.93 -26.29 19.11
CA SER A 4 -28.25 -25.39 20.04
C SER A 4 -26.75 -25.71 20.14
N LEU A 5 -26.38 -26.98 20.08
CA LEU A 5 -24.97 -27.41 20.02
C LEU A 5 -24.31 -26.93 18.71
N PHE A 6 -25.00 -27.05 17.58
CA PHE A 6 -24.51 -26.55 16.30
C PHE A 6 -24.29 -25.02 16.32
N SER A 7 -25.26 -24.27 16.87
CA SER A 7 -25.12 -22.82 17.03
C SER A 7 -23.93 -22.46 17.94
N ALA A 8 -23.76 -23.15 19.07
CA ALA A 8 -22.62 -22.95 19.96
C ALA A 8 -21.25 -23.24 19.29
N ILE A 9 -21.15 -24.34 18.54
CA ILE A 9 -19.93 -24.69 17.79
C ILE A 9 -19.65 -23.65 16.70
N SER A 10 -20.67 -23.19 15.98
CA SER A 10 -20.52 -22.14 14.96
C SER A 10 -20.00 -20.83 15.56
N GLY A 11 -20.49 -20.45 16.75
CA GLY A 11 -20.01 -19.29 17.50
C GLY A 11 -18.56 -19.44 17.94
N LEU A 12 -18.15 -20.61 18.43
CA LEU A 12 -16.77 -20.86 18.84
C LEU A 12 -15.81 -20.78 17.65
N ASN A 13 -16.17 -21.38 16.51
CA ASN A 13 -15.35 -21.31 15.29
C ASN A 13 -15.23 -19.87 14.77
N ALA A 14 -16.33 -19.13 14.71
CA ALA A 14 -16.31 -17.74 14.26
C ALA A 14 -15.45 -16.86 15.19
N ASN A 15 -15.53 -17.06 16.51
CA ASN A 15 -14.67 -16.37 17.46
C ASN A 15 -13.19 -16.78 17.32
N GLY A 16 -12.90 -18.05 17.01
CA GLY A 16 -11.55 -18.51 16.73
C GLY A 16 -10.91 -17.73 15.57
N VAL A 17 -11.63 -17.59 14.46
CA VAL A 17 -11.17 -16.78 13.31
C VAL A 17 -10.98 -15.31 13.70
N SER A 18 -11.90 -14.75 14.48
CA SER A 18 -11.78 -13.37 15.00
C SER A 18 -10.49 -13.18 15.80
N LEU A 19 -10.20 -14.10 16.72
CA LEU A 19 -9.00 -14.07 17.54
C LEU A 19 -7.72 -14.23 16.71
N SER A 20 -7.74 -15.07 15.68
CA SER A 20 -6.61 -15.18 14.74
C SER A 20 -6.34 -13.86 14.02
N VAL A 21 -7.37 -13.20 13.48
CA VAL A 21 -7.22 -11.91 12.79
C VAL A 21 -6.76 -10.80 13.74
N ILE A 22 -7.24 -10.81 15.00
CA ILE A 22 -6.73 -9.89 16.03
C ILE A 22 -5.26 -10.19 16.33
N GLY A 23 -4.89 -11.47 16.45
CA GLY A 23 -3.51 -11.90 16.66
C GLY A 23 -2.58 -11.43 15.55
N ASP A 24 -2.98 -11.60 14.28
CA ASP A 24 -2.20 -11.15 13.12
C ASP A 24 -2.06 -9.62 13.09
N ASN A 25 -3.12 -8.88 13.42
CA ASN A 25 -3.06 -7.42 13.51
C ASN A 25 -2.09 -6.95 14.59
N VAL A 26 -2.08 -7.61 15.76
CA VAL A 26 -1.17 -7.27 16.86
C VAL A 26 0.26 -7.65 16.52
N ALA A 27 0.47 -8.84 15.93
CA ALA A 27 1.80 -9.29 15.52
C ALA A 27 2.44 -8.34 14.50
N ASN A 28 1.64 -7.76 13.59
CA ASN A 28 2.12 -6.87 12.54
C ASN A 28 2.00 -5.38 12.89
N MET A 29 1.76 -5.01 14.16
CA MET A 29 1.52 -3.62 14.56
C MET A 29 2.65 -2.65 14.21
N ASN A 30 3.90 -3.14 14.14
CA ASN A 30 5.08 -2.34 13.81
C ASN A 30 5.57 -2.52 12.36
N THR A 31 4.84 -3.28 11.54
CA THR A 31 5.22 -3.49 10.14
C THR A 31 4.82 -2.26 9.32
N VAL A 32 5.79 -1.63 8.66
CA VAL A 32 5.56 -0.42 7.86
C VAL A 32 4.60 -0.72 6.71
N GLY A 33 3.59 0.13 6.54
CA GLY A 33 2.59 -0.02 5.47
C GLY A 33 1.53 -1.12 5.70
N PHE A 34 1.54 -1.81 6.85
CA PHE A 34 0.54 -2.83 7.17
C PHE A 34 -0.88 -2.23 7.25
N LYS A 35 -1.85 -2.94 6.66
CA LYS A 35 -3.28 -2.60 6.74
C LYS A 35 -4.01 -3.65 7.56
N ARG A 36 -4.50 -3.25 8.74
CA ARG A 36 -5.22 -4.16 9.64
C ARG A 36 -6.46 -4.73 8.97
N SER A 37 -6.80 -5.97 9.30
CA SER A 37 -8.01 -6.62 8.81
C SER A 37 -9.08 -6.69 9.89
N ARG A 38 -10.36 -6.68 9.48
CA ARG A 38 -11.51 -6.84 10.38
C ARG A 38 -12.41 -7.96 9.90
N VAL A 39 -12.87 -8.76 10.86
CA VAL A 39 -13.83 -9.83 10.62
C VAL A 39 -15.26 -9.30 10.68
N SER A 40 -16.07 -9.69 9.69
CA SER A 40 -17.51 -9.48 9.66
C SER A 40 -18.23 -10.80 9.89
N PHE A 41 -19.30 -10.75 10.67
CA PHE A 41 -20.12 -11.92 11.02
C PHE A 41 -21.50 -11.79 10.38
N GLY A 42 -22.11 -12.92 10.06
CA GLY A 42 -23.47 -13.02 9.57
C GLY A 42 -24.23 -14.17 10.22
N ASP A 43 -25.54 -14.00 10.35
CA ASP A 43 -26.43 -15.08 10.81
C ASP A 43 -26.67 -16.08 9.68
N VAL A 44 -26.75 -17.35 10.03
CA VAL A 44 -27.18 -18.41 9.12
C VAL A 44 -28.70 -18.39 9.07
N LEU A 45 -29.26 -17.91 7.95
CA LEU A 45 -30.70 -17.71 7.75
C LEU A 45 -31.55 -18.87 8.33
N SER A 46 -32.50 -18.50 9.17
CA SER A 46 -33.39 -19.40 9.90
C SER A 46 -34.49 -19.96 8.99
N ARG A 47 -34.83 -21.24 9.19
CA ARG A 47 -36.00 -21.86 8.52
C ARG A 47 -37.27 -21.33 9.16
N ALA A 48 -38.15 -20.71 8.39
CA ALA A 48 -39.52 -20.44 8.82
C ALA A 48 -40.26 -21.78 8.95
N ILE A 49 -40.62 -22.16 10.18
CA ILE A 49 -41.44 -23.34 10.43
C ILE A 49 -42.90 -22.93 10.22
N THR A 50 -43.35 -22.95 8.96
CA THR A 50 -44.75 -22.93 8.47
C THR A 50 -45.71 -21.82 8.97
N GLY A 51 -46.25 -21.07 8.00
CA GLY A 51 -47.59 -20.46 8.11
C GLY A 51 -47.62 -18.96 8.38
N ILE A 52 -48.42 -18.27 7.56
CA ILE A 52 -48.81 -16.87 7.64
C ILE A 52 -49.17 -16.51 9.10
N GLY A 53 -48.25 -15.87 9.84
CA GLY A 53 -48.52 -15.32 11.18
C GLY A 53 -47.63 -15.76 12.35
N GLY A 54 -46.66 -16.67 12.18
CA GLY A 54 -45.81 -17.16 13.29
C GLY A 54 -44.41 -16.55 13.36
N ASN A 55 -44.14 -15.66 14.33
CA ASN A 55 -42.83 -15.05 14.61
C ASN A 55 -41.76 -16.01 15.19
N SER A 56 -41.85 -17.33 14.96
CA SER A 56 -40.87 -18.30 15.47
C SER A 56 -39.84 -18.68 14.41
N GLN A 57 -38.86 -17.80 14.19
CA GLN A 57 -37.62 -18.14 13.49
C GLN A 57 -36.60 -18.68 14.50
N ILE A 58 -36.09 -19.91 14.26
CA ILE A 58 -34.99 -20.48 15.05
C ILE A 58 -33.68 -20.17 14.32
N GLY A 59 -32.85 -19.29 14.90
CA GLY A 59 -31.51 -18.96 14.39
C GLY A 59 -30.61 -20.20 14.33
N ARG A 60 -29.84 -20.34 13.23
CA ARG A 60 -29.02 -21.54 12.97
C ARG A 60 -27.53 -21.36 13.29
N GLY A 61 -27.15 -20.25 13.89
CA GLY A 61 -25.77 -19.97 14.30
C GLY A 61 -25.15 -18.84 13.50
N VAL A 62 -23.85 -18.65 13.65
CA VAL A 62 -23.10 -17.54 13.05
C VAL A 62 -22.02 -18.06 12.10
N ILE A 63 -21.76 -17.32 11.04
CA ILE A 63 -20.65 -17.54 10.12
C ILE A 63 -19.81 -16.28 9.98
N VAL A 64 -18.54 -16.45 9.64
CA VAL A 64 -17.70 -15.35 9.15
C VAL A 64 -18.10 -15.09 7.71
N THR A 65 -18.53 -13.86 7.42
CA THR A 65 -18.94 -13.47 6.07
C THR A 65 -17.77 -12.93 5.26
N ASP A 66 -16.86 -12.22 5.93
CA ASP A 66 -15.76 -11.53 5.27
C ASP A 66 -14.62 -11.20 6.24
N VAL A 67 -13.41 -11.12 5.72
CA VAL A 67 -12.22 -10.60 6.39
C VAL A 67 -11.61 -9.54 5.48
N SER A 68 -11.92 -8.28 5.76
CA SER A 68 -11.55 -7.17 4.90
C SER A 68 -10.43 -6.32 5.49
N PRO A 69 -9.44 -5.89 4.69
CA PRO A 69 -8.45 -4.91 5.09
C PRO A 69 -9.07 -3.52 5.24
N ILE A 70 -8.54 -2.72 6.18
CA ILE A 70 -8.94 -1.34 6.42
C ILE A 70 -7.83 -0.40 5.95
N PHE A 71 -8.11 0.43 4.94
CA PHE A 71 -7.13 1.28 4.26
C PHE A 71 -6.91 2.67 4.88
N ASN A 72 -7.33 2.89 6.12
CA ASN A 72 -7.13 4.18 6.78
C ASN A 72 -5.65 4.61 6.82
N GLN A 73 -5.43 5.92 6.78
CA GLN A 73 -4.09 6.49 6.91
C GLN A 73 -3.55 6.24 8.32
N GLY A 74 -2.29 5.80 8.41
CA GLY A 74 -1.56 5.63 9.67
C GLY A 74 -0.73 6.86 10.00
N SER A 75 -0.12 6.87 11.18
CA SER A 75 0.86 7.90 11.57
C SER A 75 2.14 7.78 10.73
N PHE A 76 2.79 8.91 10.50
CA PHE A 76 4.11 8.97 9.86
C PHE A 76 5.17 9.18 10.92
N GLU A 77 6.30 8.50 10.76
CA GLU A 77 7.52 8.70 11.56
C GLU A 77 8.63 9.16 10.63
N THR A 78 9.38 10.17 11.05
CA THR A 78 10.50 10.69 10.25
C THR A 78 11.72 9.79 10.43
N THR A 79 12.38 9.42 9.34
CA THR A 79 13.63 8.67 9.37
C THR A 79 14.79 9.53 8.84
N SER A 80 16.03 9.04 9.02
CA SER A 80 17.24 9.72 8.51
C SER A 80 17.65 9.28 7.11
N ASN A 81 16.94 8.33 6.50
CA ASN A 81 17.25 7.84 5.16
C ASN A 81 16.49 8.65 4.11
N ALA A 82 17.21 9.17 3.10
CA ALA A 82 16.62 10.00 2.06
C ALA A 82 15.67 9.22 1.13
N LEU A 83 15.81 7.89 1.05
CA LEU A 83 15.00 7.02 0.21
C LEU A 83 13.80 6.40 0.95
N ASP A 84 13.64 6.70 2.25
CA ASP A 84 12.44 6.32 2.98
C ASP A 84 11.32 7.31 2.65
N MET A 85 10.29 6.82 1.97
CA MET A 85 9.17 7.64 1.52
C MET A 85 7.85 7.10 2.08
N ALA A 86 6.89 7.99 2.25
CA ALA A 86 5.54 7.63 2.64
C ALA A 86 4.53 8.38 1.77
N ILE A 87 3.41 7.73 1.44
CA ILE A 87 2.32 8.32 0.67
C ILE A 87 1.32 8.91 1.65
N ASP A 88 1.10 10.22 1.55
CA ASP A 88 -0.01 10.91 2.21
C ASP A 88 -1.24 10.91 1.30
N GLY A 89 -2.32 10.30 1.78
CA GLY A 89 -3.55 10.07 1.04
C GLY A 89 -3.60 8.72 0.33
N ASP A 90 -4.32 8.69 -0.79
CA ASP A 90 -4.58 7.47 -1.57
C ASP A 90 -3.48 7.23 -2.62
N GLY A 91 -3.09 5.97 -2.79
CA GLY A 91 -2.05 5.57 -3.75
C GLY A 91 -1.24 4.37 -3.27
N PHE A 92 -0.37 3.85 -4.14
CA PHE A 92 0.58 2.79 -3.82
C PHE A 92 1.87 3.02 -4.62
N PHE A 93 3.00 2.61 -4.07
CA PHE A 93 4.22 2.45 -4.85
C PHE A 93 4.09 1.24 -5.75
N ILE A 94 4.60 1.35 -6.97
CA ILE A 94 4.63 0.28 -7.95
C ILE A 94 6.02 -0.33 -7.91
N LEU A 95 6.08 -1.62 -7.62
CA LEU A 95 7.30 -2.42 -7.65
C LEU A 95 7.22 -3.43 -8.77
N LYS A 96 8.36 -3.84 -9.31
CA LYS A 96 8.43 -4.85 -10.35
C LYS A 96 9.57 -5.81 -10.08
N ASP A 97 9.29 -7.08 -10.32
CA ASP A 97 10.28 -8.13 -10.51
C ASP A 97 10.27 -8.57 -11.98
N SER A 98 11.18 -9.46 -12.35
CA SER A 98 11.27 -10.11 -13.66
C SER A 98 9.91 -10.59 -14.21
N ASP A 99 9.03 -11.11 -13.35
CA ASP A 99 7.78 -11.74 -13.78
C ASP A 99 6.50 -10.94 -13.46
N ALA A 100 6.51 -10.04 -12.48
CA ALA A 100 5.27 -9.45 -11.96
C ALA A 100 5.43 -8.03 -11.41
N THR A 101 4.31 -7.30 -11.46
CA THR A 101 4.14 -5.98 -10.85
C THR A 101 3.42 -6.10 -9.51
N TYR A 102 3.95 -5.45 -8.49
CA TYR A 102 3.43 -5.42 -7.13
C TYR A 102 3.09 -4.00 -6.69
N TYR A 103 2.21 -3.88 -5.70
CA TYR A 103 1.79 -2.61 -5.12
C TYR A 103 2.03 -2.62 -3.63
N THR A 104 2.71 -1.59 -3.11
CA THR A 104 3.01 -1.49 -1.68
C THR A 104 2.80 -0.10 -1.12
N ARG A 105 2.50 -0.02 0.18
CA ARG A 105 2.55 1.23 0.96
C ARG A 105 3.87 1.38 1.73
N ALA A 106 4.66 0.31 1.83
CA ALA A 106 5.97 0.37 2.47
C ALA A 106 6.94 1.06 1.53
N GLY A 107 7.43 2.23 1.91
CA GLY A 107 8.39 3.00 1.12
C GLY A 107 9.80 2.96 1.70
N GLN A 108 10.21 1.82 2.27
CA GLN A 108 11.59 1.59 2.65
C GLN A 108 12.36 1.19 1.40
N PHE A 109 13.15 2.10 0.83
CA PHE A 109 13.89 1.84 -0.40
C PHE A 109 15.39 2.05 -0.21
N GLN A 110 16.15 1.33 -1.02
CA GLN A 110 17.61 1.38 -1.03
C GLN A 110 18.13 1.29 -2.47
N VAL A 111 19.37 1.70 -2.68
CA VAL A 111 20.03 1.60 -3.98
C VAL A 111 20.80 0.28 -4.03
N ASP A 112 20.59 -0.50 -5.10
CA ASP A 112 21.38 -1.71 -5.34
C ASP A 112 22.76 -1.40 -5.96
N LYS A 113 23.58 -2.44 -6.14
CA LYS A 113 24.92 -2.32 -6.75
C LYS A 113 24.92 -1.80 -8.19
N ASP A 114 23.81 -1.94 -8.90
CA ASP A 114 23.65 -1.54 -10.30
C ASP A 114 22.96 -0.15 -10.42
N GLY A 115 22.67 0.48 -9.26
CA GLY A 115 22.05 1.79 -9.10
C GLY A 115 20.54 1.81 -9.27
N TYR A 116 19.86 0.66 -9.24
CA TYR A 116 18.40 0.65 -9.20
C TYR A 116 17.89 0.92 -7.79
N ILE A 117 16.76 1.62 -7.69
CA ILE A 117 16.05 1.76 -6.42
C ILE A 117 15.23 0.50 -6.20
N VAL A 118 15.50 -0.21 -5.10
CA VAL A 118 14.86 -1.47 -4.74
C VAL A 118 14.28 -1.43 -3.33
N ASN A 119 13.27 -2.26 -3.07
CA ASN A 119 12.81 -2.54 -1.71
C ASN A 119 13.74 -3.58 -1.02
N PRO A 120 13.55 -3.88 0.28
CA PRO A 120 14.37 -4.87 0.98
C PRO A 120 14.30 -6.29 0.40
N ASP A 121 13.21 -6.62 -0.31
CA ASP A 121 13.04 -7.90 -0.99
C ASP A 121 13.74 -7.96 -2.37
N GLY A 122 14.29 -6.84 -2.85
CA GLY A 122 14.99 -6.74 -4.13
C GLY A 122 14.14 -6.33 -5.33
N TYR A 123 12.85 -6.04 -5.14
CA TYR A 123 11.96 -5.56 -6.20
C TYR A 123 12.24 -4.11 -6.55
N ARG A 124 12.22 -3.79 -7.85
CA ARG A 124 12.59 -2.48 -8.38
C ARG A 124 11.43 -1.51 -8.36
N VAL A 125 11.67 -0.31 -7.86
CA VAL A 125 10.69 0.78 -7.87
C VAL A 125 10.50 1.30 -9.29
N GLN A 126 9.24 1.41 -9.68
CA GLN A 126 8.85 1.94 -10.98
C GLN A 126 8.59 3.45 -10.89
N GLY A 127 8.97 4.18 -11.94
CA GLY A 127 8.73 5.61 -12.04
C GLY A 127 8.67 6.08 -13.49
N TYR A 128 8.28 7.33 -13.68
CA TYR A 128 8.29 7.94 -15.00
C TYR A 128 9.72 8.29 -15.42
N GLN A 129 10.09 7.86 -16.63
CA GLN A 129 11.38 8.21 -17.20
C GLN A 129 11.38 9.66 -17.72
N TYR A 130 12.48 10.36 -17.50
CA TYR A 130 12.70 11.71 -18.01
C TYR A 130 13.65 11.67 -19.21
N THR A 131 13.33 12.47 -20.21
CA THR A 131 14.24 12.76 -21.33
C THR A 131 15.38 13.68 -20.88
N ASN A 132 16.47 13.73 -21.64
CA ASN A 132 17.59 14.66 -21.40
C ASN A 132 17.19 16.14 -21.43
N THR A 133 15.99 16.48 -21.93
CA THR A 133 15.43 17.83 -21.92
C THR A 133 14.53 18.09 -20.70
N GLY A 134 14.46 17.16 -19.76
CA GLY A 134 13.66 17.27 -18.53
C GLY A 134 12.16 16.98 -18.70
N GLN A 135 11.73 16.51 -19.88
CA GLN A 135 10.33 16.15 -20.09
C GLN A 135 10.08 14.68 -19.72
N ALA A 136 8.99 14.43 -18.98
CA ALA A 136 8.53 13.07 -18.69
C ALA A 136 8.06 12.39 -19.97
N THR A 137 8.61 11.21 -20.26
CA THR A 137 8.25 10.39 -21.42
C THR A 137 6.86 9.76 -21.30
N GLY A 138 6.26 9.76 -20.10
CA GLY A 138 5.00 9.10 -19.79
C GLY A 138 5.09 7.57 -19.71
N VAL A 139 6.27 7.01 -19.94
CA VAL A 139 6.54 5.57 -19.80
C VAL A 139 7.01 5.29 -18.38
N ILE A 140 6.41 4.27 -17.76
CA ILE A 140 6.78 3.76 -16.44
C ILE A 140 7.82 2.66 -16.64
N ASP A 141 8.97 2.78 -15.99
CA ASP A 141 10.05 1.78 -16.02
C ASP A 141 10.89 1.83 -14.73
N ASP A 142 11.88 0.94 -14.60
CA ASP A 142 12.79 0.83 -13.45
C ASP A 142 13.54 2.16 -13.20
N ILE A 143 13.52 2.65 -11.96
CA ILE A 143 14.29 3.85 -11.58
C ILE A 143 15.75 3.46 -11.36
N ASN A 144 16.65 4.00 -12.19
CA ASN A 144 18.11 3.82 -12.09
C ASN A 144 18.82 5.17 -11.91
N ILE A 145 19.74 5.26 -10.95
CA ILE A 145 20.50 6.46 -10.61
C ILE A 145 22.01 6.36 -10.89
N SER A 146 22.47 5.33 -11.61
CA SER A 146 23.88 5.17 -12.00
C SER A 146 24.32 6.13 -13.10
N ALA A 147 23.38 6.64 -13.90
CA ALA A 147 23.67 7.42 -15.12
C ALA A 147 23.62 8.94 -14.92
N VAL A 148 23.86 9.45 -13.70
CA VAL A 148 23.79 10.89 -13.40
C VAL A 148 25.08 11.62 -13.81
N ASN A 149 25.52 11.44 -15.06
CA ASN A 149 26.55 12.29 -15.64
C ASN A 149 25.87 13.37 -16.49
N SER A 150 25.80 14.58 -15.96
CA SER A 150 25.29 15.74 -16.69
C SER A 150 26.42 16.30 -17.57
N PRO A 151 26.34 16.18 -18.90
CA PRO A 151 27.38 16.73 -19.76
C PRO A 151 27.39 18.26 -19.64
N PRO A 152 28.57 18.91 -19.75
CA PRO A 152 28.65 20.36 -19.72
C PRO A 152 27.88 20.96 -20.90
N ASN A 153 27.03 21.95 -20.61
CA ASN A 153 26.31 22.71 -21.63
C ASN A 153 27.12 23.98 -21.97
N ALA A 154 27.49 24.14 -23.24
CA ALA A 154 28.21 25.32 -23.70
C ALA A 154 27.32 26.56 -23.61
N THR A 155 27.88 27.68 -23.14
CA THR A 155 27.20 28.97 -23.10
C THR A 155 26.88 29.44 -24.52
N THR A 156 25.61 29.73 -24.81
CA THR A 156 25.15 30.22 -26.13
C THR A 156 24.93 31.73 -26.17
N GLU A 157 24.59 32.33 -25.02
CA GLU A 157 24.28 33.74 -24.91
C GLU A 157 24.98 34.36 -23.70
N VAL A 158 25.49 35.58 -23.88
CA VAL A 158 26.02 36.42 -22.81
C VAL A 158 25.39 37.80 -22.95
N LEU A 159 24.62 38.20 -21.94
CA LEU A 159 23.95 39.49 -21.91
C LEU A 159 24.79 40.46 -21.09
N ILE A 160 25.34 41.49 -21.73
CA ILE A 160 26.12 42.54 -21.08
C ILE A 160 25.30 43.83 -21.11
N ALA A 161 24.96 44.33 -19.93
CA ALA A 161 24.43 45.67 -19.74
C ALA A 161 25.46 46.49 -18.97
N ALA A 162 25.91 47.61 -19.54
CA ALA A 162 26.83 48.53 -18.91
C ALA A 162 26.37 49.98 -19.13
N ASN A 163 26.55 50.82 -18.11
CA ASN A 163 26.39 52.26 -18.24
C ASN A 163 27.78 52.90 -18.22
N LEU A 164 28.18 53.56 -19.31
CA LEU A 164 29.48 54.20 -19.43
C LEU A 164 29.37 55.70 -19.13
N SER A 165 30.39 56.25 -18.46
CA SER A 165 30.50 57.69 -18.19
C SER A 165 30.51 58.49 -19.49
N SER A 166 29.76 59.60 -19.56
CA SER A 166 29.72 60.45 -20.76
C SER A 166 30.83 61.50 -20.81
N GLU A 167 31.68 61.60 -19.78
CA GLU A 167 32.81 62.55 -19.77
C GLU A 167 34.09 61.84 -20.22
N SER A 168 34.68 62.38 -21.30
CA SER A 168 35.91 61.96 -21.96
C SER A 168 37.05 62.95 -21.75
#